data_AF-A0A954JRE6-F1
#
_entry.id   AF-A0A954JRE6-F1
#
_cell.length_a   1.000
_cell.length_b   1.000
_cell.length_c   1.000
_cell.angle_alpha   90.00
_cell.angle_beta   90.00
_cell.angle_gamma   90.00
#
_symmetry.space_group_name_H-M   'P 1'
#
loop_
_entity.id
_entity.type
_entity.pdbx_description
1 polymer ?
#
loop_
_entity_poly.entity_id
_entity_poly.type
_entity_poly.pdbx_seq_one_letter_code
_entity_poly.pdbx_strand_id
1 'polypeptide(L)'
;MRLLLVAIFSVTCLMATAWAQDPLVAKAVARIATVESAEAAMQPGDSKEAQRLLVDLNWAEKRLNAVVQNGTAEWKDAKSRLQAVRSKVEAKANQPAPTPSPAPTPAPQPAPTPAPQPTPAPQPTPAPQPTPKPTPAPTPAPNPAPAPSPNLDLAKLAQLDKEITNAWNNMNILSLRILAQPSRSNGFQRDIDGFQKRLAAFPAGDATVEQVRTKLAGFENQFTTSIAKIAEDTAQKEAIEARLEAMQAKYDRDALPGILQEPFRTGQIQAWAQQLRPLLETELPDDLAWLQTVVDNTALKQ
;
A
#
# COMPACT_ATOMS: atom_id res chain seq x y z
N MET A 1 14.54 31.93 28.43
CA MET A 1 13.57 32.45 27.42
C MET A 1 13.63 31.71 26.09
N ARG A 2 14.78 31.59 25.39
CA ARG A 2 14.88 30.81 24.13
C ARG A 2 14.54 29.32 24.27
N LEU A 3 15.03 28.65 25.32
CA LEU A 3 14.69 27.23 25.61
C LEU A 3 13.20 27.02 25.90
N LEU A 4 12.56 27.94 26.64
CA LEU A 4 11.14 27.91 26.96
C LEU A 4 10.27 28.10 25.71
N LEU A 5 10.63 29.07 24.84
CA LEU A 5 9.95 29.30 23.57
C LEU A 5 10.11 28.12 22.60
N VAL A 6 11.29 27.49 22.55
CA VAL A 6 11.53 26.29 21.74
C VAL A 6 10.73 25.10 22.28
N ALA A 7 10.65 24.92 23.61
CA ALA A 7 9.87 23.86 24.23
C ALA A 7 8.35 24.01 23.98
N ILE A 8 7.80 25.21 24.16
CA ILE A 8 6.40 25.52 23.85
C ILE A 8 6.15 25.28 22.35
N PHE A 9 7.05 25.72 21.47
CA PHE A 9 6.93 25.49 20.03
C PHE A 9 6.99 24.00 19.67
N SER A 10 7.84 23.20 20.32
CA SER A 10 7.91 21.75 20.13
C SER A 10 6.64 21.02 20.58
N VAL A 11 6.06 21.41 21.73
CA VAL A 11 4.78 20.87 22.21
C VAL A 11 3.65 21.24 21.24
N THR A 12 3.59 22.49 20.79
CA THR A 12 2.57 22.96 19.82
C THR A 12 2.74 22.31 18.44
N CYS A 13 3.98 22.08 17.97
CA CYS A 13 4.24 21.36 16.73
C CYS A 13 3.86 19.88 16.82
N LEU A 14 4.21 19.19 17.90
CA LEU A 14 3.83 17.78 18.12
C LEU A 14 2.31 17.64 18.19
N MET A 15 1.65 18.56 18.88
CA MET A 15 0.20 18.70 18.88
C MET A 15 -0.33 18.85 17.45
N ALA A 16 0.16 19.80 16.65
CA ALA A 16 -0.27 19.99 15.26
C ALA A 16 0.01 18.79 14.34
N THR A 17 1.10 18.04 14.57
CA THR A 17 1.39 16.81 13.80
C THR A 17 0.44 15.65 14.10
N ALA A 18 -0.21 15.63 15.26
CA ALA A 18 -1.30 14.70 15.53
C ALA A 18 -2.51 14.94 14.59
N TRP A 19 -2.59 16.12 13.95
CA TRP A 19 -3.59 16.51 12.95
C TRP A 19 -3.06 16.45 11.51
N ALA A 20 -1.90 15.82 11.26
CA ALA A 20 -1.27 15.78 9.94
C ALA A 20 -2.09 14.97 8.90
N GLN A 21 -1.86 15.32 7.62
CA GLN A 21 -2.56 14.85 6.41
C GLN A 21 -3.08 13.40 6.46
N ASP A 22 -4.34 13.23 6.04
CA ASP A 22 -4.95 11.91 5.89
C ASP A 22 -4.06 11.02 4.99
N PRO A 23 -3.60 9.85 5.48
CA PRO A 23 -2.71 8.96 4.72
C PRO A 23 -3.30 8.50 3.39
N LEU A 24 -4.63 8.55 3.22
CA LEU A 24 -5.28 8.29 1.94
C LEU A 24 -5.03 9.40 0.93
N VAL A 25 -5.02 10.67 1.36
CA VAL A 25 -4.67 11.82 0.50
C VAL A 25 -3.22 11.69 0.07
N ALA A 26 -2.30 11.42 1.00
CA ALA A 26 -0.88 11.24 0.68
C ALA A 26 -0.63 10.10 -0.33
N LYS A 27 -1.26 8.94 -0.11
CA LYS A 27 -1.18 7.78 -1.03
C LYS A 27 -1.78 8.08 -2.40
N ALA A 28 -2.91 8.78 -2.45
CA ALA A 28 -3.53 9.19 -3.71
C ALA A 28 -2.63 10.18 -4.47
N VAL A 29 -2.08 11.19 -3.79
CA VAL A 29 -1.18 12.18 -4.38
C VAL A 29 0.09 11.54 -4.95
N ALA A 30 0.72 10.62 -4.21
CA ALA A 30 1.90 9.90 -4.70
C ALA A 30 1.59 9.07 -5.97
N ARG A 31 0.41 8.44 -6.01
CA ARG A 31 -0.02 7.68 -7.19
C ARG A 31 -0.36 8.59 -8.37
N ILE A 32 -1.04 9.70 -8.14
CA ILE A 32 -1.31 10.71 -9.18
C ILE A 32 0.00 11.24 -9.77
N ALA A 33 1.01 11.52 -8.94
CA ALA A 33 2.32 11.98 -9.39
C ALA A 33 3.06 10.95 -10.26
N THR A 34 2.92 9.66 -9.91
CA THR A 34 3.47 8.56 -10.71
C THR A 34 2.80 8.49 -12.07
N VAL A 35 1.46 8.58 -12.10
CA VAL A 35 0.70 8.57 -13.36
C VAL A 35 1.01 9.81 -14.20
N GLU A 36 1.14 10.98 -13.60
CA GLU A 36 1.51 12.20 -14.31
C GLU A 36 2.89 12.08 -14.97
N SER A 37 3.86 11.47 -14.27
CA SER A 37 5.19 11.22 -14.82
C SER A 37 5.16 10.22 -15.98
N ALA A 38 4.33 9.17 -15.86
CA ALA A 38 4.16 8.17 -16.92
C ALA A 38 3.37 8.72 -18.12
N GLU A 39 2.35 9.55 -17.88
CA GLU A 39 1.60 10.26 -18.91
C GLU A 39 2.52 11.15 -19.73
N ALA A 40 3.45 11.88 -19.09
CA ALA A 40 4.43 12.71 -19.79
C ALA A 40 5.29 11.92 -20.80
N ALA A 41 5.63 10.66 -20.48
CA ALA A 41 6.39 9.77 -21.36
C ALA A 41 5.53 9.00 -22.39
N MET A 42 4.21 8.97 -22.21
CA MET A 42 3.27 8.21 -23.05
C MET A 42 3.15 8.81 -24.45
N GLN A 43 3.23 7.95 -25.48
CA GLN A 43 3.04 8.33 -26.87
C GLN A 43 1.55 8.51 -27.22
N PRO A 44 1.19 9.47 -28.07
CA PRO A 44 -0.16 9.59 -28.62
C PRO A 44 -0.62 8.30 -29.31
N GLY A 45 -1.85 7.87 -29.04
CA GLY A 45 -2.44 6.66 -29.63
C GLY A 45 -2.10 5.35 -28.93
N ASP A 46 -1.31 5.36 -27.84
CA ASP A 46 -1.04 4.14 -27.04
C ASP A 46 -2.20 3.81 -26.10
N SER A 47 -3.22 3.14 -26.63
CA SER A 47 -4.43 2.79 -25.87
C SER A 47 -4.16 1.83 -24.71
N LYS A 48 -3.11 0.99 -24.78
CA LYS A 48 -2.81 -0.01 -23.76
C LYS A 48 -2.17 0.63 -22.53
N GLU A 49 -1.19 1.51 -22.74
CA GLU A 49 -0.60 2.27 -21.63
C GLU A 49 -1.62 3.24 -21.03
N ALA A 50 -2.42 3.92 -21.86
CA ALA A 50 -3.49 4.79 -21.38
C ALA A 50 -4.48 4.05 -20.46
N GLN A 51 -4.89 2.83 -20.82
CA GLN A 51 -5.79 2.03 -19.99
C GLN A 51 -5.16 1.64 -18.65
N ARG A 52 -3.86 1.34 -18.63
CA ARG A 52 -3.11 1.08 -17.38
C ARG A 52 -3.11 2.30 -16.47
N LEU A 53 -2.81 3.48 -17.02
CA LEU A 53 -2.79 4.73 -16.26
C LEU A 53 -4.17 5.12 -15.72
N LEU A 54 -5.24 4.89 -16.49
CA LEU A 54 -6.62 5.12 -16.03
C LEU A 54 -7.02 4.20 -14.88
N VAL A 55 -6.54 2.96 -14.84
CA VAL A 55 -6.74 2.06 -13.69
C VAL A 55 -6.07 2.60 -12.43
N ASP A 56 -4.85 3.13 -12.56
CA ASP A 56 -4.14 3.75 -11.44
C ASP A 56 -4.81 5.06 -10.96
N LEU A 57 -5.38 5.86 -11.88
CA LEU A 57 -6.17 7.04 -11.52
C LEU A 57 -7.51 6.65 -10.87
N ASN A 58 -8.19 5.61 -11.36
CA ASN A 58 -9.40 5.07 -10.71
C ASN A 58 -9.10 4.58 -9.29
N TRP A 59 -7.92 4.00 -9.07
CA TRP A 59 -7.46 3.63 -7.73
C TRP A 59 -7.26 4.87 -6.85
N ALA A 60 -6.60 5.92 -7.37
CA ALA A 60 -6.38 7.16 -6.62
C ALA A 60 -7.70 7.88 -6.31
N GLU A 61 -8.64 7.92 -7.26
CA GLU A 61 -9.97 8.51 -7.10
C GLU A 61 -10.77 7.80 -6.02
N LYS A 62 -10.75 6.45 -5.99
CA LYS A 62 -11.38 5.68 -4.92
C LYS A 62 -10.81 5.99 -3.54
N ARG A 63 -9.55 6.44 -3.45
CA ARG A 63 -8.88 6.77 -2.18
C ARG A 63 -9.25 8.18 -1.75
N LEU A 64 -9.23 9.14 -2.68
CA LEU A 64 -9.74 10.49 -2.43
C LEU A 64 -11.22 10.48 -2.03
N ASN A 65 -12.05 9.66 -2.67
CA ASN A 65 -13.47 9.55 -2.32
C ASN A 65 -13.72 8.84 -0.97
N ALA A 66 -12.72 8.15 -0.42
CA ALA A 66 -12.78 7.54 0.90
C ALA A 66 -12.25 8.46 2.01
N VAL A 67 -11.73 9.64 1.67
CA VAL A 67 -11.28 10.66 2.63
C VAL A 67 -12.48 11.27 3.31
N VAL A 68 -12.49 11.24 4.65
CA VAL A 68 -13.61 11.74 5.46
C VAL A 68 -13.64 13.28 5.47
N GLN A 69 -12.48 13.93 5.52
CA GLN A 69 -12.36 15.39 5.40
C GLN A 69 -12.21 15.82 3.93
N ASN A 70 -13.23 15.57 3.11
CA ASN A 70 -13.25 15.92 1.69
C ASN A 70 -13.36 17.44 1.39
N GLY A 71 -13.05 18.29 2.37
CA GLY A 71 -13.11 19.75 2.28
C GLY A 71 -11.78 20.46 2.42
N THR A 72 -10.70 19.74 2.77
CA THR A 72 -9.35 20.30 2.98
C THR A 72 -8.78 20.86 1.68
N ALA A 73 -7.84 21.81 1.80
CA ALA A 73 -7.18 22.40 0.63
C ALA A 73 -6.41 21.32 -0.15
N GLU A 74 -5.79 20.40 0.56
CA GLU A 74 -4.99 19.29 0.02
C GLU A 74 -5.87 18.27 -0.71
N TRP A 75 -7.03 17.91 -0.16
CA TRP A 75 -7.96 17.02 -0.85
C TRP A 75 -8.49 17.65 -2.14
N LYS A 76 -8.83 18.95 -2.09
CA LYS A 76 -9.31 19.70 -3.26
C LYS A 76 -8.24 19.76 -4.35
N ASP A 77 -7.00 20.06 -3.97
CA ASP A 77 -5.85 20.06 -4.88
C ASP A 77 -5.63 18.69 -5.51
N ALA A 78 -5.61 17.63 -4.69
CA ALA A 78 -5.43 16.26 -5.17
C ALA A 78 -6.54 15.83 -6.15
N LYS A 79 -7.80 16.20 -5.89
CA LYS A 79 -8.93 15.90 -6.77
C LYS A 79 -8.84 16.66 -8.09
N SER A 80 -8.48 17.94 -8.03
CA SER A 80 -8.26 18.78 -9.21
C SER A 80 -7.13 18.21 -10.09
N ARG A 81 -5.99 17.88 -9.47
CA ARG A 81 -4.84 17.27 -10.15
C ARG A 81 -5.20 15.92 -10.78
N LEU A 82 -5.95 15.07 -10.07
CA LEU A 82 -6.43 13.79 -10.61
C LEU A 82 -7.25 13.99 -11.89
N GLN A 83 -8.20 14.92 -11.86
CA GLN A 83 -9.04 15.21 -13.03
C GLN A 83 -8.21 15.73 -14.20
N ALA A 84 -7.29 16.66 -13.95
CA ALA A 84 -6.40 17.20 -14.97
C ALA A 84 -5.55 16.11 -15.63
N VAL A 85 -4.94 15.21 -14.84
CA VAL A 85 -4.14 14.10 -15.38
C VAL A 85 -5.01 13.10 -16.13
N ARG A 86 -6.21 12.75 -15.63
CA ARG A 86 -7.16 11.89 -16.35
C ARG A 86 -7.47 12.45 -17.73
N SER A 87 -7.81 13.74 -17.83
CA SER A 87 -8.11 14.37 -19.11
C SER A 87 -6.93 14.34 -20.08
N LYS A 88 -5.69 14.50 -19.60
CA LYS A 88 -4.49 14.38 -20.44
C LYS A 88 -4.30 12.96 -20.98
N VAL A 89 -4.47 11.94 -20.13
CA VAL A 89 -4.35 10.52 -20.52
C VAL A 89 -5.41 10.18 -21.58
N GLU A 90 -6.67 10.58 -21.36
CA GLU A 90 -7.76 10.36 -22.32
C GLU A 90 -7.54 11.10 -23.64
N ALA A 91 -7.04 12.34 -23.59
CA ALA A 91 -6.72 13.10 -24.79
C ALA A 91 -5.62 12.43 -25.63
N LYS A 92 -4.54 11.93 -25.00
CA LYS A 92 -3.49 11.19 -25.70
C LYS A 92 -3.96 9.83 -26.23
N ALA A 93 -4.87 9.16 -25.53
CA ALA A 93 -5.45 7.90 -25.99
C ALA A 93 -6.27 8.07 -27.28
N ASN A 94 -6.93 9.22 -27.45
CA ASN A 94 -7.77 9.53 -28.60
C ASN A 94 -7.01 10.21 -29.77
N GLN A 95 -5.71 10.45 -29.63
CA GLN A 95 -4.89 11.01 -30.71
C GLN A 95 -4.46 9.91 -31.68
N PRO A 96 -4.44 10.19 -33.01
CA PRO A 96 -3.91 9.25 -33.99
C PRO A 96 -2.42 9.00 -33.73
N ALA A 97 -2.02 7.73 -33.79
CA ALA A 97 -0.62 7.35 -33.66
C ALA A 97 0.23 8.04 -34.73
N PRO A 98 1.47 8.48 -34.40
CA PRO A 98 2.36 9.08 -35.39
C PRO A 98 2.61 8.09 -36.53
N THR A 99 2.49 8.56 -37.77
CA THR A 99 2.81 7.76 -38.96
C THR A 99 4.29 7.38 -38.94
N PRO A 100 4.65 6.10 -39.10
CA PRO A 100 6.05 5.69 -39.17
C PRO A 100 6.71 6.39 -40.36
N SER A 101 7.91 6.95 -40.13
CA SER A 101 8.74 7.48 -41.21
C SER A 101 8.99 6.38 -42.24
N PRO A 102 8.89 6.67 -43.56
CA PRO A 102 9.14 5.67 -44.58
C PRO A 102 10.54 5.06 -44.38
N ALA A 103 10.60 3.72 -44.41
CA ALA A 103 11.86 2.99 -44.33
C ALA A 103 12.79 3.44 -45.48
N PRO A 104 14.10 3.62 -45.24
CA PRO A 104 15.04 3.92 -46.31
C PRO A 104 14.99 2.82 -47.37
N THR A 105 14.87 3.23 -48.64
CA THR A 105 14.82 2.32 -49.79
C THR A 105 16.09 1.45 -49.82
N PRO A 106 15.98 0.10 -49.84
CA PRO A 106 17.14 -0.77 -49.96
C PRO A 106 17.90 -0.47 -51.27
N ALA A 107 19.23 -0.34 -51.19
CA ALA A 107 20.08 -0.20 -52.36
C ALA A 107 19.96 -1.45 -53.26
N PRO A 108 19.98 -1.30 -54.60
CA PRO A 108 19.80 -2.43 -55.51
C PRO A 108 20.93 -3.47 -55.33
N GLN A 109 20.52 -4.72 -55.13
CA GLN A 109 21.39 -5.88 -54.98
C GLN A 109 22.06 -6.23 -56.33
N PRO A 110 23.37 -6.55 -56.38
CA PRO A 110 24.04 -6.99 -57.61
C PRO A 110 23.41 -8.25 -58.20
N ALA A 111 23.37 -8.32 -59.53
CA ALA A 111 22.75 -9.42 -60.29
C ALA A 111 23.47 -10.78 -60.02
N PRO A 112 22.72 -11.88 -59.86
CA PRO A 112 23.31 -13.20 -59.65
C PRO A 112 23.95 -13.78 -60.92
N THR A 113 25.12 -14.37 -60.76
CA THR A 113 25.83 -15.15 -61.78
C THR A 113 25.11 -16.49 -62.04
N PRO A 114 24.99 -16.97 -63.30
CA PRO A 114 24.32 -18.24 -63.59
C PRO A 114 25.08 -19.44 -63.03
N ALA A 115 24.35 -20.35 -62.37
CA ALA A 115 24.88 -21.62 -61.86
C ALA A 115 25.03 -22.67 -62.99
N PRO A 116 26.09 -23.50 -62.96
CA PRO A 116 26.26 -24.59 -63.92
C PRO A 116 25.31 -25.78 -63.64
N GLN A 117 24.96 -26.46 -64.74
CA GLN A 117 23.98 -27.54 -64.85
C GLN A 117 24.48 -28.86 -64.22
N PRO A 118 23.67 -29.59 -63.43
CA PRO A 118 24.10 -30.86 -62.83
C PRO A 118 24.04 -32.05 -63.80
N THR A 119 25.05 -32.91 -63.71
CA THR A 119 25.18 -34.21 -64.41
C THR A 119 24.44 -35.34 -63.69
N PRO A 120 24.02 -36.42 -64.38
CA PRO A 120 23.10 -37.43 -63.83
C PRO A 120 23.75 -38.44 -62.88
N ALA A 121 22.90 -38.95 -61.99
CA ALA A 121 23.19 -39.87 -60.90
C ALA A 121 23.57 -41.31 -61.33
N PRO A 122 24.37 -42.02 -60.53
CA PRO A 122 24.36 -43.48 -60.48
C PRO A 122 23.46 -44.03 -59.36
N GLN A 123 22.77 -45.12 -59.70
CA GLN A 123 22.03 -46.05 -58.83
C GLN A 123 22.94 -47.28 -58.53
N PRO A 124 22.50 -48.32 -57.78
CA PRO A 124 22.12 -48.49 -56.37
C PRO A 124 23.16 -49.31 -55.58
N THR A 125 22.91 -49.60 -54.29
CA THR A 125 23.04 -50.96 -53.73
C THR A 125 22.34 -51.08 -52.35
N PRO A 126 21.67 -52.21 -52.04
CA PRO A 126 21.04 -52.44 -50.73
C PRO A 126 21.86 -53.37 -49.82
N ALA A 127 21.90 -53.08 -48.52
CA ALA A 127 22.05 -54.02 -47.37
C ALA A 127 22.44 -53.23 -46.09
N PRO A 128 22.39 -53.81 -44.87
CA PRO A 128 21.62 -54.97 -44.39
C PRO A 128 20.73 -54.64 -43.17
N GLN A 129 19.95 -55.63 -42.78
CA GLN A 129 19.03 -55.68 -41.64
C GLN A 129 19.76 -55.63 -40.28
N PRO A 130 19.40 -54.73 -39.34
CA PRO A 130 19.93 -54.80 -37.98
C PRO A 130 19.20 -55.84 -37.11
N THR A 131 20.00 -56.48 -36.27
CA THR A 131 19.73 -57.54 -35.30
C THR A 131 18.79 -57.12 -34.16
N PRO A 132 18.14 -58.07 -33.45
CA PRO A 132 17.25 -57.77 -32.33
C PRO A 132 18.04 -57.19 -31.13
N LYS A 133 17.53 -56.10 -30.58
CA LYS A 133 17.99 -55.47 -29.34
C LYS A 133 17.56 -56.30 -28.12
N PRO A 134 18.39 -56.46 -27.09
CA PRO A 134 18.03 -57.20 -25.89
C PRO A 134 16.86 -56.56 -25.12
N THR A 135 16.07 -57.44 -24.50
CA THR A 135 14.92 -57.16 -23.65
C THR A 135 15.28 -56.21 -22.50
N PRO A 136 14.56 -55.09 -22.30
CA PRO A 136 14.72 -54.27 -21.11
C PRO A 136 14.36 -55.07 -19.84
N ALA A 137 15.15 -54.89 -18.79
CA ALA A 137 14.83 -55.38 -17.45
C ALA A 137 13.46 -54.83 -16.98
N PRO A 138 12.73 -55.55 -16.11
CA PRO A 138 11.44 -55.10 -15.62
C PRO A 138 11.59 -53.74 -14.92
N THR A 139 10.82 -52.77 -15.41
CA THR A 139 10.62 -51.46 -14.79
C THR A 139 10.14 -51.68 -13.35
N PRO A 140 10.74 -51.00 -12.34
CA PRO A 140 10.16 -50.97 -11.00
C PRO A 140 8.70 -50.57 -11.09
N ALA A 141 7.83 -51.27 -10.34
CA ALA A 141 6.42 -50.96 -10.30
C ALA A 141 6.24 -49.46 -10.05
N PRO A 142 5.36 -48.77 -10.81
CA PRO A 142 5.08 -47.37 -10.55
C PRO A 142 4.66 -47.26 -9.09
N ASN A 143 5.33 -46.35 -8.37
CA ASN A 143 4.89 -45.94 -7.04
C ASN A 143 3.38 -45.66 -7.14
N PRO A 144 2.54 -46.19 -6.23
CA PRO A 144 1.10 -45.98 -6.30
C PRO A 144 0.85 -44.50 -6.51
N ALA A 145 0.16 -44.17 -7.61
CA ALA A 145 -0.35 -42.82 -7.80
C ALA A 145 -1.14 -42.48 -6.52
N PRO A 146 -0.97 -41.29 -5.93
CA PRO A 146 -1.80 -40.85 -4.83
C PRO A 146 -3.25 -41.16 -5.18
N ALA A 147 -3.96 -41.83 -4.27
CA ALA A 147 -5.37 -42.13 -4.47
C ALA A 147 -6.06 -40.85 -4.94
N PRO A 148 -6.87 -40.88 -6.02
CA PRO A 148 -7.54 -39.69 -6.51
C PRO A 148 -8.30 -39.08 -5.33
N SER A 149 -7.82 -37.92 -4.88
CA SER A 149 -8.47 -37.15 -3.85
C SER A 149 -9.94 -36.97 -4.27
N PRO A 150 -10.89 -37.04 -3.32
CA PRO A 150 -12.30 -36.83 -3.62
C PRO A 150 -12.43 -35.50 -4.36
N ASN A 151 -12.78 -35.58 -5.65
CA ASN A 151 -12.78 -34.54 -6.68
C ASN A 151 -12.59 -33.11 -6.11
N LEU A 152 -11.34 -32.77 -5.79
CA LEU A 152 -11.00 -31.51 -5.14
C LEU A 152 -11.15 -30.43 -6.21
N ASP A 153 -12.12 -29.54 -6.04
CA ASP A 153 -12.34 -28.44 -6.98
C ASP A 153 -11.23 -27.38 -6.80
N LEU A 154 -10.06 -27.68 -7.36
CA LEU A 154 -8.87 -26.84 -7.30
C LEU A 154 -9.11 -25.44 -7.87
N ALA A 155 -10.03 -25.31 -8.84
CA ALA A 155 -10.41 -24.01 -9.39
C ALA A 155 -11.13 -23.15 -8.36
N LYS A 156 -12.10 -23.72 -7.61
CA LYS A 156 -12.76 -23.00 -6.50
C LYS A 156 -11.78 -22.66 -5.37
N LEU A 157 -10.85 -23.55 -5.05
CA LEU A 157 -9.84 -23.29 -4.02
C LEU A 157 -8.90 -22.15 -4.43
N ALA A 158 -8.41 -22.16 -5.67
CA ALA A 158 -7.56 -21.08 -6.21
C ALA A 158 -8.30 -19.74 -6.28
N GLN A 159 -9.59 -19.75 -6.63
CA GLN A 159 -10.41 -18.54 -6.62
C GLN A 159 -10.60 -18.00 -5.19
N LEU A 160 -10.85 -18.88 -4.20
CA LEU A 160 -10.93 -18.50 -2.80
C LEU A 160 -9.61 -17.91 -2.28
N ASP A 161 -8.47 -18.52 -2.62
CA ASP A 161 -7.14 -18.02 -2.27
C ASP A 161 -6.90 -16.59 -2.80
N LYS A 162 -7.31 -16.34 -4.06
CA LYS A 162 -7.22 -15.02 -4.68
C LYS A 162 -8.12 -13.99 -3.98
N GLU A 163 -9.33 -14.37 -3.60
CA GLU A 163 -10.25 -13.50 -2.88
C GLU A 163 -9.74 -13.15 -1.47
N ILE A 164 -9.23 -14.14 -0.73
CA ILE A 164 -8.59 -13.93 0.58
C ILE A 164 -7.39 -12.98 0.43
N THR A 165 -6.53 -13.22 -0.56
CA THR A 165 -5.37 -12.36 -0.83
C THR A 165 -5.78 -10.93 -1.17
N ASN A 166 -6.82 -10.76 -1.98
CA ASN A 166 -7.35 -9.43 -2.31
C ASN A 166 -7.96 -8.73 -1.10
N ALA A 167 -8.71 -9.43 -0.26
CA ALA A 167 -9.29 -8.89 0.96
C ALA A 167 -8.21 -8.46 1.95
N TRP A 168 -7.18 -9.29 2.15
CA TRP A 168 -6.05 -8.97 3.00
C TRP A 168 -5.28 -7.76 2.49
N ASN A 169 -4.93 -7.73 1.19
CA ASN A 169 -4.27 -6.57 0.59
C ASN A 169 -5.11 -5.30 0.70
N ASN A 170 -6.43 -5.42 0.52
CA ASN A 170 -7.36 -4.31 0.70
C ASN A 170 -7.43 -3.81 2.13
N MET A 171 -7.32 -4.68 3.13
CA MET A 171 -7.27 -4.26 4.54
C MET A 171 -5.95 -3.58 4.87
N ASN A 172 -4.81 -4.14 4.45
CA ASN A 172 -3.46 -3.63 4.78
C ASN A 172 -3.20 -2.21 4.28
N ILE A 173 -3.93 -1.77 3.25
CA ILE A 173 -3.79 -0.40 2.74
C ILE A 173 -4.64 0.62 3.52
N LEU A 174 -5.62 0.17 4.31
CA LEU A 174 -6.46 1.04 5.13
C LEU A 174 -5.70 1.51 6.36
N SER A 175 -5.96 2.74 6.78
CA SER A 175 -5.60 3.17 8.11
C SER A 175 -6.54 2.54 9.13
N LEU A 176 -6.06 2.38 10.38
CA LEU A 176 -6.89 1.88 11.48
C LEU A 176 -8.13 2.75 11.70
N ARG A 177 -8.07 4.06 11.43
CA ARG A 177 -9.24 4.95 11.44
C ARG A 177 -10.33 4.51 10.46
N ILE A 178 -9.96 4.18 9.22
CA ILE A 178 -10.93 3.74 8.21
C ILE A 178 -11.47 2.36 8.57
N LEU A 179 -10.62 1.48 9.10
CA LEU A 179 -11.03 0.17 9.57
C LEU A 179 -12.00 0.26 10.77
N ALA A 180 -11.86 1.28 11.62
CA ALA A 180 -12.75 1.54 12.76
C ALA A 180 -14.19 1.89 12.36
N GLN A 181 -14.44 2.28 11.10
CA GLN A 181 -15.79 2.54 10.63
C GLN A 181 -16.63 1.25 10.69
N PRO A 182 -17.81 1.25 11.34
CA PRO A 182 -18.63 0.05 11.49
C PRO A 182 -18.95 -0.64 10.15
N SER A 183 -19.23 0.13 9.11
CA SER A 183 -19.49 -0.42 7.77
C SER A 183 -18.29 -1.18 7.19
N ARG A 184 -17.07 -0.76 7.52
CA ARG A 184 -15.83 -1.38 7.04
C ARG A 184 -15.47 -2.60 7.86
N SER A 185 -15.41 -2.49 9.19
CA SER A 185 -15.12 -3.61 10.09
C SER A 185 -16.15 -4.74 9.91
N ASN A 186 -17.45 -4.41 9.86
CA ASN A 186 -18.50 -5.40 9.60
C ASN A 186 -18.43 -5.98 8.19
N GLY A 187 -17.88 -5.25 7.22
CA GLY A 187 -17.61 -5.75 5.88
C GLY A 187 -16.55 -6.84 5.90
N PHE A 188 -15.37 -6.55 6.47
CA PHE A 188 -14.28 -7.51 6.56
C PHE A 188 -14.63 -8.72 7.43
N GLN A 189 -15.36 -8.53 8.52
CA GLN A 189 -15.84 -9.65 9.34
C GLN A 189 -16.73 -10.59 8.50
N ARG A 190 -17.67 -10.06 7.72
CA ARG A 190 -18.51 -10.88 6.83
C ARG A 190 -17.71 -11.60 5.75
N ASP A 191 -16.69 -10.95 5.20
CA ASP A 191 -15.80 -11.58 4.23
C ASP A 191 -15.04 -12.75 4.87
N ILE A 192 -14.45 -12.54 6.05
CA ILE A 192 -13.78 -13.57 6.84
C ILE A 192 -14.72 -14.76 7.11
N ASP A 193 -15.90 -14.51 7.67
CA ASP A 193 -16.88 -15.56 7.99
C ASP A 193 -17.28 -16.34 6.72
N GLY A 194 -17.46 -15.63 5.60
CA GLY A 194 -17.75 -16.20 4.29
C GLY A 194 -16.62 -17.09 3.75
N PHE A 195 -15.37 -16.66 3.93
CA PHE A 195 -14.18 -17.44 3.56
C PHE A 195 -14.04 -18.69 4.41
N GLN A 196 -14.20 -18.58 5.74
CA GLN A 196 -14.17 -19.72 6.66
C GLN A 196 -15.21 -20.77 6.25
N LYS A 197 -16.45 -20.33 6.01
CA LYS A 197 -17.54 -21.22 5.59
C LYS A 197 -17.24 -21.95 4.27
N ARG A 198 -16.69 -21.25 3.28
CA ARG A 198 -16.32 -21.85 2.00
C ARG A 198 -15.12 -22.79 2.13
N LEU A 199 -14.16 -22.44 2.97
CA LEU A 199 -12.96 -23.23 3.20
C LEU A 199 -13.26 -24.52 3.98
N ALA A 200 -14.29 -24.52 4.84
CA ALA A 200 -14.79 -25.69 5.53
C ALA A 200 -15.38 -26.77 4.60
N ALA A 201 -15.74 -26.41 3.35
CA ALA A 201 -16.19 -27.38 2.35
C ALA A 201 -15.04 -28.20 1.72
N PHE A 202 -13.78 -27.82 1.98
CA PHE A 202 -12.61 -28.52 1.47
C PHE A 202 -12.03 -29.48 2.53
N PRO A 203 -11.60 -30.70 2.13
CA PRO A 203 -11.08 -31.69 3.06
C PRO A 203 -9.80 -31.19 3.77
N ALA A 204 -9.64 -31.56 5.04
CA ALA A 204 -8.42 -31.33 5.78
C ALA A 204 -7.30 -32.31 5.39
N GLY A 205 -6.05 -31.92 5.60
CA GLY A 205 -4.86 -32.74 5.35
C GLY A 205 -4.29 -32.61 3.93
N ASP A 206 -4.97 -31.92 3.01
CA ASP A 206 -4.40 -31.54 1.72
C ASP A 206 -3.50 -30.30 1.88
N ALA A 207 -2.25 -30.41 1.44
CA ALA A 207 -1.26 -29.35 1.62
C ALA A 207 -1.68 -28.00 1.00
N THR A 208 -2.40 -28.02 -0.13
CA THR A 208 -2.86 -26.80 -0.80
C THR A 208 -3.99 -26.15 0.00
N VAL A 209 -4.91 -26.95 0.54
CA VAL A 209 -6.00 -26.46 1.40
C VAL A 209 -5.45 -25.86 2.69
N GLU A 210 -4.47 -26.51 3.33
CA GLU A 210 -3.85 -26.00 4.56
C GLU A 210 -3.08 -24.69 4.33
N GLN A 211 -2.49 -24.48 3.14
CA GLN A 211 -1.89 -23.19 2.78
C GLN A 211 -2.93 -22.07 2.75
N VAL A 212 -4.08 -22.31 2.12
CA VAL A 212 -5.18 -21.32 2.07
C VAL A 212 -5.73 -21.05 3.48
N ARG A 213 -5.86 -22.08 4.32
CA ARG A 213 -6.26 -21.92 5.74
C ARG A 213 -5.28 -21.08 6.53
N THR A 214 -3.98 -21.31 6.34
CA THR A 214 -2.93 -20.54 7.02
C THR A 214 -2.99 -19.06 6.63
N LYS A 215 -3.22 -18.75 5.34
CA LYS A 215 -3.40 -17.37 4.88
C LYS A 215 -4.64 -16.71 5.50
N LEU A 216 -5.77 -17.43 5.52
CA LEU A 216 -7.00 -16.93 6.13
C LEU A 216 -6.82 -16.66 7.64
N ALA A 217 -6.18 -17.58 8.37
CA ALA A 217 -5.86 -17.40 9.78
C ALA A 217 -4.94 -16.19 10.01
N GLY A 218 -3.95 -15.97 9.14
CA GLY A 218 -3.10 -14.77 9.18
C GLY A 218 -3.89 -13.48 8.97
N PHE A 219 -4.81 -13.48 8.01
CA PHE A 219 -5.71 -12.35 7.77
C PHE A 219 -6.62 -12.06 8.98
N GLU A 220 -7.22 -13.10 9.57
CA GLU A 220 -8.06 -13.01 10.77
C GLU A 220 -7.31 -12.47 11.98
N ASN A 221 -6.10 -12.97 12.23
CA ASN A 221 -5.28 -12.52 13.34
C ASN A 221 -4.91 -11.03 13.20
N GLN A 222 -4.51 -10.63 11.99
CA GLN A 222 -4.20 -9.23 11.70
C GLN A 222 -5.44 -8.33 11.87
N PHE A 223 -6.60 -8.76 11.39
CA PHE A 223 -7.86 -8.03 11.55
C PHE A 223 -8.22 -7.88 13.04
N THR A 224 -8.19 -8.97 13.80
CA THR A 224 -8.52 -8.98 15.24
C THR A 224 -7.58 -8.07 16.03
N THR A 225 -6.28 -8.16 15.77
CA THR A 225 -5.27 -7.29 16.40
C THR A 225 -5.53 -5.82 16.08
N SER A 226 -5.90 -5.51 14.84
CA SER A 226 -6.22 -4.14 14.40
C SER A 226 -7.46 -3.59 15.10
N ILE A 227 -8.52 -4.40 15.22
CA ILE A 227 -9.75 -4.02 15.94
C ILE A 227 -9.48 -3.83 17.44
N ALA A 228 -8.68 -4.70 18.06
CA ALA A 228 -8.30 -4.56 19.46
C ALA A 228 -7.54 -3.24 19.71
N LYS A 229 -6.58 -2.90 18.84
CA LYS A 229 -5.85 -1.63 18.92
C LYS A 229 -6.76 -0.41 18.77
N ILE A 230 -7.74 -0.47 17.86
CA ILE A 230 -8.74 0.60 17.68
C ILE A 230 -9.58 0.77 18.96
N ALA A 231 -10.02 -0.34 19.56
CA ALA A 231 -10.80 -0.30 20.80
C ALA A 231 -10.00 0.29 21.96
N GLU A 232 -8.74 -0.12 22.12
CA GLU A 232 -7.82 0.43 23.12
C GLU A 232 -7.60 1.93 22.91
N ASP A 233 -7.29 2.36 21.68
CA ASP A 233 -7.07 3.76 21.35
C ASP A 233 -8.31 4.62 21.62
N THR A 234 -9.49 4.09 21.29
CA THR A 234 -10.78 4.75 21.52
C THR A 234 -11.07 4.89 23.01
N ALA A 235 -10.80 3.84 23.81
CA ALA A 235 -10.98 3.87 25.25
C ALA A 235 -10.06 4.88 25.94
N GLN A 236 -8.86 5.10 25.41
CA GLN A 236 -7.89 6.06 25.95
C GLN A 236 -8.14 7.50 25.50
N LYS A 237 -8.98 7.72 24.47
CA LYS A 237 -9.14 9.03 23.81
C LYS A 237 -9.45 10.16 24.79
N GLU A 238 -10.49 10.02 25.62
CA GLU A 238 -10.91 11.07 26.55
C GLU A 238 -9.82 11.40 27.58
N ALA A 239 -9.12 10.38 28.09
CA ALA A 239 -8.03 10.57 29.03
C ALA A 239 -6.83 11.29 28.38
N ILE A 240 -6.54 10.98 27.13
CA ILE A 240 -5.50 11.66 26.37
C ILE A 240 -5.90 13.12 26.11
N GLU A 241 -7.12 13.37 25.63
CA GLU A 241 -7.64 14.73 25.39
C GLU A 241 -7.60 15.59 26.66
N ALA A 242 -8.02 15.03 27.80
CA ALA A 242 -7.95 15.73 29.09
C ALA A 242 -6.50 16.05 29.50
N ARG A 243 -5.55 15.14 29.27
CA ARG A 243 -4.14 15.40 29.57
C ARG A 243 -3.54 16.44 28.61
N LEU A 244 -3.95 16.45 27.34
CA LEU A 244 -3.55 17.47 26.37
C LEU A 244 -4.06 18.85 26.78
N GLU A 245 -5.31 18.96 27.22
CA GLU A 245 -5.88 20.21 27.74
C GLU A 245 -5.13 20.68 29.00
N ALA A 246 -4.82 19.77 29.92
CA ALA A 246 -4.03 20.08 31.11
C ALA A 246 -2.61 20.56 30.76
N MET A 247 -1.95 19.94 29.76
CA MET A 247 -0.66 20.42 29.25
C MET A 247 -0.79 21.79 28.60
N GLN A 248 -1.84 22.03 27.82
CA GLN A 248 -2.08 23.32 27.18
C GLN A 248 -2.25 24.43 28.22
N ALA A 249 -3.00 24.19 29.29
CA ALA A 249 -3.12 25.12 30.40
C ALA A 249 -1.80 25.31 31.16
N LYS A 250 -1.02 24.24 31.34
CA LYS A 250 0.28 24.26 32.04
C LYS A 250 1.33 25.10 31.30
N TYR A 251 1.39 24.97 29.98
CA TYR A 251 2.37 25.66 29.13
C TYR A 251 1.80 26.92 28.46
N ASP A 252 0.59 27.35 28.85
CA ASP A 252 0.02 28.60 28.39
C ASP A 252 0.88 29.78 28.85
N ARG A 253 0.98 30.79 27.98
CA ARG A 253 1.86 31.94 28.21
C ARG A 253 1.50 32.70 29.48
N ASP A 254 0.21 32.76 29.81
CA ASP A 254 -0.30 33.52 30.97
C ASP A 254 -0.20 32.70 32.27
N ALA A 255 -0.04 31.38 32.18
CA ALA A 255 0.18 30.48 33.32
C ALA A 255 1.66 30.37 33.73
N LEU A 256 2.59 30.70 32.83
CA LEU A 256 4.02 30.67 33.12
C LEU A 256 4.44 31.87 33.98
N PRO A 257 5.46 31.71 34.85
CA PRO A 257 5.95 32.82 35.66
C PRO A 257 6.34 34.00 34.76
N GLY A 258 5.72 35.14 35.05
CA GLY A 258 5.73 36.32 34.20
C GLY A 258 7.14 36.78 33.80
N ILE A 259 7.21 37.51 32.69
CA ILE A 259 8.47 38.08 32.21
C ILE A 259 9.02 39.00 33.30
N LEU A 260 10.26 38.74 33.74
CA LEU A 260 10.96 39.61 34.68
C LEU A 260 10.94 41.04 34.14
N GLN A 261 10.53 41.99 34.99
CA GLN A 261 10.51 43.40 34.64
C GLN A 261 11.76 44.11 35.17
N GLU A 262 12.23 45.12 34.44
CA GLU A 262 13.37 45.94 34.85
C GLU A 262 13.02 46.83 36.04
N PRO A 263 13.98 47.10 36.96
CA PRO A 263 15.36 46.62 36.97
C PRO A 263 15.49 45.18 37.52
N PHE A 264 16.24 44.33 36.84
CA PHE A 264 16.41 42.93 37.21
C PHE A 264 17.20 42.76 38.53
N ARG A 265 16.51 42.45 39.63
CA ARG A 265 17.18 42.15 40.92
C ARG A 265 17.54 40.67 41.01
N THR A 266 18.71 40.36 41.57
CA THR A 266 19.19 38.98 41.75
C THR A 266 18.18 38.08 42.47
N GLY A 267 17.50 38.59 43.50
CA GLY A 267 16.46 37.83 44.22
C GLY A 267 15.22 37.53 43.36
N GLN A 268 14.83 38.44 42.45
CA GLN A 268 13.73 38.20 41.50
C GLN A 268 14.12 37.14 40.47
N ILE A 269 15.35 37.19 39.97
CA ILE A 269 15.88 36.18 39.03
C ILE A 269 15.92 34.80 39.70
N GLN A 270 16.38 34.70 40.94
CA GLN A 270 16.44 33.44 41.68
C GLN A 270 15.05 32.86 41.96
N ALA A 271 14.09 33.68 42.41
CA ALA A 271 12.72 33.25 42.65
C ALA A 271 12.05 32.76 41.35
N TRP A 272 12.22 33.50 40.26
CA TRP A 272 11.74 33.12 38.94
C TRP A 272 12.37 31.81 38.43
N ALA A 273 13.68 31.64 38.61
CA ALA A 273 14.37 30.41 38.22
C ALA A 273 13.95 29.19 39.06
N GLN A 274 13.66 29.38 40.36
CA GLN A 274 13.15 28.30 41.21
C GLN A 274 11.74 27.84 40.79
N GLN A 275 10.89 28.77 40.35
CA GLN A 275 9.55 28.43 39.85
C GLN A 275 9.59 27.68 38.51
N LEU A 276 10.54 28.01 37.61
CA LEU A 276 10.67 27.35 36.31
C LEU A 276 11.39 26.00 36.34
N ARG A 277 12.23 25.76 37.34
CA ARG A 277 13.08 24.57 37.40
C ARG A 277 12.30 23.25 37.28
N PRO A 278 11.25 22.97 38.09
CA PRO A 278 10.53 21.70 37.99
C PRO A 278 9.84 21.51 36.63
N LEU A 279 9.31 22.60 36.06
CA LEU A 279 8.69 22.59 34.73
C LEU A 279 9.68 22.17 33.65
N LEU A 280 10.91 22.71 33.68
CA LEU A 280 11.91 22.45 32.64
C LEU A 280 12.68 21.14 32.83
N GLU A 281 13.00 20.78 34.07
CA GLU A 281 13.89 19.65 34.37
C GLU A 281 13.15 18.33 34.58
N THR A 282 11.85 18.36 34.88
CA THR A 282 11.08 17.15 35.21
C THR A 282 9.82 17.04 34.36
N GLU A 283 8.94 18.04 34.43
CA GLU A 283 7.61 17.91 33.81
C GLU A 283 7.66 17.94 32.28
N LEU A 284 8.46 18.83 31.69
CA LEU A 284 8.58 18.95 30.24
C LEU A 284 9.18 17.68 29.58
N PRO A 285 10.29 17.08 30.07
CA PRO A 285 10.78 15.81 29.55
C PRO A 285 9.73 14.68 29.63
N ASP A 286 9.02 14.56 30.75
CA ASP A 286 7.99 13.54 30.95
C ASP A 286 6.79 13.74 30.02
N ASP A 287 6.34 14.99 29.86
CA ASP A 287 5.24 15.34 28.98
C ASP A 287 5.63 15.14 27.51
N LEU A 288 6.88 15.44 27.11
CA LEU A 288 7.39 15.15 25.77
C LEU A 288 7.50 13.64 25.49
N ALA A 289 8.02 12.87 26.45
CA ALA A 289 8.10 11.41 26.33
C ALA A 289 6.70 10.81 26.18
N TRP A 290 5.73 11.29 26.97
CA TRP A 290 4.35 10.85 26.82
C TRP A 290 3.72 11.29 25.48
N LEU A 291 3.94 12.53 25.02
CA LEU A 291 3.46 13.01 23.71
C LEU A 291 3.94 12.12 22.56
N GLN A 292 5.17 11.62 22.63
CA GLN A 292 5.70 10.66 21.66
C GLN A 292 4.93 9.33 21.67
N THR A 293 4.43 8.88 22.83
CA THR A 293 3.64 7.65 22.91
C THR A 293 2.23 7.79 22.34
N VAL A 294 1.65 9.00 22.36
CA VAL A 294 0.27 9.24 21.92
C VAL A 294 0.17 9.78 20.50
N VAL A 295 1.27 10.21 19.87
CA VAL A 295 1.28 10.72 18.48
C VAL A 295 0.79 9.67 17.46
N ASP A 296 0.95 8.38 17.80
CA ASP A 296 0.49 7.26 16.98
C ASP A 296 -0.87 6.70 17.38
N ASN A 297 -1.52 7.27 18.40
CA ASN A 297 -2.87 6.89 18.78
C ASN A 297 -3.83 7.21 17.62
N THR A 298 -4.53 6.18 17.15
CA THR A 298 -5.35 6.25 15.94
C THR A 298 -6.67 7.00 16.13
N ALA A 299 -7.12 7.16 17.37
CA ALA A 299 -8.34 7.87 17.73
C ALA A 299 -8.15 9.39 17.85
N LEU A 300 -6.91 9.87 18.01
CA LEU A 300 -6.56 11.30 18.08
C LEU A 300 -6.36 11.95 16.72
N LYS A 301 -5.92 11.16 15.73
CA LYS A 301 -5.85 11.61 14.35
C LYS A 301 -7.31 11.82 13.92
N GLN A 302 -7.81 13.07 13.87
CA GLN A 302 -9.12 13.45 13.28
C GLN A 302 -9.03 13.80 11.80
#